data_AF-A0A956R417-F1
#
_entry.id   AF-A0A956R417-F1
#
_cell.length_a   1.000
_cell.length_b   1.000
_cell.length_c   1.000
_cell.angle_alpha   90.00
_cell.angle_beta   90.00
_cell.angle_gamma   90.00
#
_symmetry.space_group_name_H-M   'P 1'
#
loop_
_entity.id
_entity.type
_entity.pdbx_description
1 polymer ?
#
loop_
_entity_poly.entity_id
_entity_poly.type
_entity_poly.pdbx_seq_one_letter_code
_entity_poly.pdbx_strand_id
1 'polypeptide(L)' 'MNTSLHHLDLRSPLGRLRLIARGDAIAAILLPEQARPESRADGKRPILREAAEQLEAYFAGTRRGFDLVLDPGGT' A
#
# COMPACT_ATOMS: atom_id res chain seq x y z
N MET A 1 -15.98 -4.52 14.85
CA MET A 1 -14.90 -5.35 14.27
C MET A 1 -13.63 -4.51 14.28
N ASN A 2 -12.62 -4.86 15.07
CA ASN A 2 -11.36 -4.10 15.13
C ASN A 2 -10.53 -4.41 13.88
N THR A 3 -10.59 -3.55 12.87
CA THR A 3 -9.88 -3.82 11.61
C THR A 3 -8.39 -3.47 11.77
N SER A 4 -7.57 -4.49 12.03
CA SER A 4 -6.13 -4.35 12.16
C SER A 4 -5.49 -3.83 10.86
N LEU A 5 -4.49 -2.95 10.98
CA LEU A 5 -3.69 -2.47 9.86
C LEU A 5 -2.59 -3.48 9.51
N HIS A 6 -2.44 -3.74 8.22
CA HIS A 6 -1.40 -4.60 7.68
C HIS A 6 -0.51 -3.80 6.72
N HIS A 7 0.75 -4.19 6.57
CA HIS A 7 1.64 -3.51 5.65
C HIS A 7 2.56 -4.41 4.85
N LEU A 8 2.97 -3.88 3.70
CA LEU A 8 4.05 -4.38 2.85
C LEU A 8 4.97 -3.20 2.53
N ASP A 9 6.29 -3.40 2.59
CA ASP A 9 7.25 -2.40 2.14
C ASP A 9 7.69 -2.70 0.70
N LEU A 10 7.62 -1.68 -0.16
CA LEU A 10 7.97 -1.74 -1.58
C LEU A 10 9.18 -0.83 -1.86
N ARG A 11 10.13 -1.30 -2.67
CA ARG A 11 11.21 -0.44 -3.18
C ARG A 11 10.71 0.30 -4.41
N SER A 12 10.90 1.60 -4.47
CA SER A 12 10.51 2.44 -5.61
C SER A 12 11.58 3.48 -5.94
N PRO A 13 11.51 4.15 -7.10
CA PRO A 13 12.35 5.30 -7.42
C PRO A 13 12.26 6.45 -6.39
N LEU A 14 11.17 6.52 -5.61
CA LEU A 14 10.96 7.49 -4.54
C LEU A 14 11.47 6.99 -3.17
N GLY A 15 12.21 5.87 -3.15
CA GLY A 15 12.65 5.20 -1.94
C GLY A 15 11.70 4.09 -1.47
N ARG A 16 11.84 3.68 -0.20
CA ARG A 16 11.05 2.59 0.39
C ARG A 16 9.65 3.08 0.76
N LEU A 17 8.68 2.74 -0.09
CA LEU A 17 7.27 2.97 0.16
C LEU A 17 6.74 1.92 1.13
N ARG A 18 5.73 2.29 1.91
CA ARG A 18 4.96 1.36 2.73
C ARG A 18 3.50 1.40 2.34
N LEU A 19 2.99 0.28 1.88
CA LEU A 19 1.59 0.07 1.55
C LEU A 19 0.87 -0.38 2.82
N ILE A 20 -0.19 0.32 3.20
CA ILE A 20 -1.03 0.00 4.36
C ILE A 20 -2.38 -0.51 3.85
N ALA A 21 -2.78 -1.67 4.33
CA ALA A 21 -4.09 -2.25 4.08
C ALA A 21 -4.91 -2.31 5.37
N ARG A 22 -6.22 -2.08 5.21
CA ARG A 22 -7.24 -2.31 6.22
C ARG A 22 -8.24 -3.30 5.64
N GLY A 23 -8.24 -4.53 6.14
CA GLY A 23 -9.03 -5.60 5.52
C GLY A 23 -8.56 -5.89 4.09
N ASP A 24 -9.48 -5.73 3.12
CA ASP A 24 -9.26 -5.98 1.69
C ASP A 24 -9.09 -4.69 0.87
N ALA A 25 -8.85 -3.56 1.54
CA ALA A 25 -8.66 -2.25 0.91
C ALA A 25 -7.32 -1.62 1.27
N ILE A 26 -6.74 -0.84 0.35
CA ILE A 26 -5.59 0.02 0.61
C ILE A 26 -6.06 1.25 1.38
N ALA A 27 -5.51 1.43 2.57
CA ALA A 27 -5.82 2.56 3.44
C ALA A 27 -4.84 3.72 3.26
N ALA A 28 -3.57 3.43 2.98
CA ALA A 28 -2.55 4.46 2.75
C ALA A 28 -1.35 3.92 1.98
N ILE A 29 -0.63 4.83 1.29
CA ILE A 29 0.71 4.60 0.77
C ILE A 29 1.60 5.66 1.42
N LEU A 30 2.62 5.20 2.15
CA LEU A 30 3.51 6.07 2.91
C LEU A 30 4.87 6.16 2.23
N LEU A 31 5.30 7.37 1.91
CA LEU A 31 6.64 7.70 1.47
C LEU A 31 7.66 7.53 2.61
N PRO A 32 8.98 7.46 2.30
CA PRO A 32 10.02 7.23 3.30
C PRO A 32 9.98 8.19 4.49
N GLU A 33 9.57 9.44 4.26
CA GLU A 33 9.60 10.52 5.24
C GLU A 33 8.31 10.63 6.07
N GLN A 34 7.28 9.84 5.75
CA GLN A 34 6.00 9.89 6.44
C GLN A 34 6.00 9.03 7.71
N ALA A 35 5.26 9.51 8.73
CA ALA A 35 5.02 8.75 9.95
C ALA A 35 4.32 7.42 9.65
N ARG A 36 4.83 6.35 10.24
CA ARG A 36 4.35 4.98 10.02
C ARG A 36 3.42 4.58 11.17
N PRO A 37 2.13 4.31 10.92
CA PRO A 37 1.21 3.85 11.96
C PRO A 37 1.57 2.43 12.39
N GLU A 38 1.14 2.07 13.60
CA GLU A 38 1.21 0.69 14.08
C GLU A 38 0.43 -0.23 13.14
N SER A 39 1.14 -1.20 12.58
CA SER A 39 0.61 -2.12 11.58
C SER A 39 1.45 -3.40 11.56
N ARG A 40 0.82 -4.52 11.21
CA ARG A 40 1.49 -5.81 11.14
C ARG A 40 2.04 -6.05 9.74
N ALA A 41 3.31 -6.44 9.65
CA ALA A 41 3.89 -6.86 8.38
C ALA A 41 3.15 -8.11 7.87
N ASP A 42 2.56 -8.02 6.68
CA ASP A 42 1.78 -9.10 6.07
C ASP A 42 1.77 -9.00 4.55
N GLY A 43 2.94 -9.19 3.94
CA GLY A 43 3.10 -9.13 2.50
C GLY A 43 2.44 -10.27 1.72
N LYS A 44 1.74 -11.20 2.39
CA LYS A 44 0.99 -12.28 1.74
C LYS A 44 -0.44 -11.87 1.41
N ARG A 45 -0.93 -10.73 1.92
CA ARG A 45 -2.27 -10.24 1.60
C ARG A 45 -2.41 -9.92 0.11
N PRO A 46 -3.49 -10.41 -0.56
CA PRO A 46 -3.72 -10.15 -1.98
C PRO A 46 -3.68 -8.66 -2.32
N ILE A 47 -4.47 -7.83 -1.62
CA ILE A 47 -4.56 -6.39 -1.89
C ILE A 47 -3.20 -5.66 -1.79
N LEU A 48 -2.32 -6.08 -0.88
CA LEU A 48 -0.98 -5.48 -0.74
C LEU A 48 -0.04 -5.89 -1.87
N ARG A 49 -0.16 -7.13 -2.35
CA ARG A 49 0.60 -7.63 -3.49
C ARG A 49 0.13 -6.99 -4.79
N GLU A 50 -1.18 -6.93 -5.00
CA GLU A 50 -1.78 -6.25 -6.14
C GLU A 50 -1.36 -4.78 -6.17
N ALA A 51 -1.44 -4.07 -5.03
CA ALA A 51 -0.97 -2.69 -4.96
C ALA A 51 0.52 -2.54 -5.28
N ALA A 52 1.37 -3.47 -4.82
CA ALA A 52 2.79 -3.46 -5.15
C ALA A 52 3.02 -3.64 -6.65
N GLU A 53 2.40 -4.65 -7.27
CA GLU A 53 2.53 -4.95 -8.70
C GLU A 53 2.06 -3.76 -9.55
N GLN A 54 0.95 -3.11 -9.18
CA GLN A 54 0.45 -1.94 -9.90
C GLN A 54 1.37 -0.73 -9.76
N LEU A 55 1.95 -0.52 -8.58
CA LEU A 55 2.93 0.55 -8.36
C LEU A 55 4.23 0.31 -9.12
N GLU A 56 4.71 -0.93 -9.16
CA GLU A 56 5.89 -1.29 -9.97
C GLU A 56 5.63 -1.00 -11.46
N ALA A 57 4.46 -1.38 -11.98
CA ALA A 57 4.06 -1.07 -13.35
C ALA A 57 3.92 0.44 -13.61
N TYR A 58 3.42 1.19 -12.62
CA TYR A 58 3.33 2.65 -12.69
C TYR A 58 4.72 3.29 -12.77
N PHE A 59 5.66 2.88 -11.91
CA PHE A 59 7.02 3.38 -11.93
C PHE A 59 7.80 2.94 -13.18
N ALA A 60 7.47 1.78 -13.76
CA ALA A 60 8.00 1.34 -15.05
C ALA A 60 7.40 2.11 -16.25
N GLY A 61 6.36 2.93 -16.03
CA GLY A 61 5.69 3.70 -17.08
C GLY A 61 4.72 2.88 -17.95
N THR A 62 4.47 1.61 -17.61
CA THR A 62 3.58 0.72 -18.36
C THR A 62 2.11 0.82 -17.92
N ARG A 63 1.86 1.44 -16.77
CA ARG A 63 0.53 1.65 -16.20
C ARG A 63 0.34 3.10 -15.76
N ARG A 64 -0.85 3.65 -15.97
CA ARG A 64 -1.22 5.01 -15.52
C ARG A 64 -2.46 5.07 -14.63
N GLY A 65 -3.30 4.03 -14.63
CA GLY A 65 -4.50 3.94 -13.77
C GLY A 65 -4.33 2.85 -12.72
N PHE A 66 -4.96 3.00 -11.55
CA PHE A 66 -4.96 1.99 -10.50
C PHE A 66 -6.34 1.33 -10.42
N ASP A 67 -6.35 0.02 -10.23
CA ASP A 67 -7.56 -0.79 -10.01
C ASP A 67 -7.41 -1.46 -8.64
N LEU A 68 -7.60 -0.66 -7.59
CA LEU A 68 -7.41 -1.06 -6.21
C LEU A 68 -8.61 -0.57 -5.41
N VAL A 69 -9.11 -1.40 -4.51
CA VAL A 69 -10.10 -0.96 -3.52
C VAL A 69 -9.40 -0.04 -2.53
N LEU A 70 -9.87 1.20 -2.42
CA LEU A 70 -9.32 2.21 -1.53
C LEU A 70 -10.27 2.44 -0.35
N ASP A 71 -9.73 2.41 0.87
CA ASP A 71 -10.41 2.82 2.10
C ASP A 71 -9.54 3.85 2.83
N PRO A 72 -9.31 5.04 2.24
CA PRO A 72 -8.54 6.08 2.88
C PRO A 72 -9.27 6.54 4.15
N GLY A 73 -8.60 6.51 5.29
CA GLY A 73 -9.14 7.08 6.52
C GLY A 73 -9.21 8.61 6.41
N GLY A 74 -10.41 9.16 6.17
CA GLY A 74 -10.64 10.60 6.04
C GLY A 74 -11.82 11.08 6.90
N THR A 75 -11.50 12.04 7.80
CA THR A 75 -12.27 12.76 8.85
C THR A 75 -13.00 11.93 9.90
#